data_AF-A0A158IYI1-F1
#
_entry.id   AF-A0A158IYI1-F1
#
_cell.length_a   1.000
_cell.length_b   1.000
_cell.length_c   1.000
_cell.angle_alpha   90.00
_cell.angle_beta   90.00
_cell.angle_gamma   90.00
#
_symmetry.space_group_name_H-M   'P 1'
#
loop_
_entity.id
_entity.type
_entity.pdbx_description
1 polymer ?
#
loop_
_entity_poly.entity_id
_entity_poly.type
_entity_poly.pdbx_seq_one_letter_code
_entity_poly.pdbx_strand_id
1 'polypeptide(L)'
;MKAEHIFADNLSEVIWLRVKRLTSHQLCEKVILRRSPAMPEGALAEKAAGMAWAVRSAVGYWETKSGGLNARVLSRYYALLQVSIAEQIAAGDETSTLPSIQRHTEQGHGLFTIAADTEGFPANYLIGCMKSGHFAAYSKTRKLPVDGFAFDRRLRKVPTDAERARLVSLADLLRRVPELQSVAQEYFGTYPLSFHVGKRHDSELEHQLDQIGSSTIGSLYDAKTLTPALNTTSSIAICPVGYKITAQQANALDLPIKRFEDREDPFTGQVLPTGELEHPANEHWHQHLTLHKSGYCGSSVVVPFWGTDDVFTLHFVILYAFSIVTRYLPSLWHEIEDGTLDHLRSLLEHYLVIVDNVLPKIALERMTGDTVYAVQAGSIFGPT
;
A
#
# COMPACT_ATOMS: atom_id res chain seq x y z
N MET A 1 2.10 -15.80 -12.92
CA MET A 1 1.14 -15.16 -11.98
C MET A 1 -0.21 -15.80 -12.23
N LYS A 2 -0.86 -16.39 -11.22
CA LYS A 2 -2.20 -16.99 -11.38
C LYS A 2 -3.23 -16.02 -10.80
N ALA A 3 -4.37 -15.87 -11.47
CA ALA A 3 -5.53 -15.20 -10.90
C ALA A 3 -6.37 -16.23 -10.12
N GLU A 4 -6.66 -15.95 -8.85
CA GLU A 4 -7.61 -16.70 -8.03
C GLU A 4 -8.88 -15.87 -7.86
N HIS A 5 -10.02 -16.43 -8.28
CA HIS A 5 -11.34 -15.86 -8.03
C HIS A 5 -11.97 -16.57 -6.83
N ILE A 6 -12.42 -15.79 -5.85
CA ILE A 6 -13.01 -16.27 -4.62
C ILE A 6 -14.38 -15.63 -4.45
N PHE A 7 -15.39 -16.45 -4.17
CA PHE A 7 -16.76 -16.01 -3.96
C PHE A 7 -17.16 -16.27 -2.52
N ALA A 8 -17.60 -15.24 -1.81
CA ALA A 8 -18.09 -15.35 -0.44
C ALA A 8 -18.98 -14.15 -0.09
N ASP A 9 -19.91 -14.33 0.83
CA ASP A 9 -20.66 -13.20 1.40
C ASP A 9 -19.74 -12.32 2.27
N ASN A 10 -18.89 -12.95 3.08
CA ASN A 10 -17.88 -12.28 3.89
C ASN A 10 -16.50 -12.39 3.25
N LEU A 11 -16.10 -11.36 2.50
CA LEU A 11 -14.81 -11.32 1.81
C LEU A 11 -13.63 -11.31 2.77
N SER A 12 -13.75 -10.64 3.92
CA SER A 12 -12.66 -10.58 4.91
C SER A 12 -12.38 -11.97 5.47
N GLU A 13 -13.42 -12.71 5.85
CA GLU A 13 -13.29 -14.05 6.40
C GLU A 13 -12.64 -15.03 5.42
N VAL A 14 -13.07 -15.04 4.15
CA VAL A 14 -12.51 -15.99 3.17
C VAL A 14 -11.05 -15.68 2.85
N ILE A 15 -10.67 -14.39 2.81
CA ILE A 15 -9.26 -13.98 2.67
C ILE A 15 -8.44 -14.46 3.87
N TRP A 16 -8.97 -14.31 5.08
CA TRP A 16 -8.33 -14.81 6.29
C TRP A 16 -8.13 -16.33 6.28
N LEU A 17 -9.12 -17.09 5.81
CA LEU A 17 -8.98 -18.53 5.63
C LEU A 17 -7.85 -18.86 4.63
N ARG A 18 -7.68 -18.07 3.57
CA ARG A 18 -6.57 -18.25 2.62
C ARG A 18 -5.21 -17.97 3.24
N VAL A 19 -5.08 -16.89 4.01
CA VAL A 19 -3.84 -16.60 4.76
C VAL A 19 -3.51 -17.74 5.73
N LYS A 20 -4.50 -18.21 6.51
CA LYS A 20 -4.31 -19.28 7.50
C LYS A 20 -3.89 -20.62 6.89
N ARG A 21 -4.26 -20.92 5.65
CA ARG A 21 -3.78 -22.12 4.95
C ARG A 21 -2.27 -22.13 4.78
N LEU A 22 -1.63 -20.96 4.69
CA LEU A 22 -0.17 -20.85 4.62
C LEU A 22 0.52 -21.13 5.96
N THR A 23 -0.20 -21.54 7.01
CA THR A 23 0.41 -22.14 8.22
C THR A 23 0.83 -23.61 8.01
N SER A 24 0.47 -24.21 6.87
CA SER A 24 0.87 -25.56 6.45
C SER A 24 2.16 -25.52 5.62
N HIS A 25 3.19 -26.27 6.04
CA HIS A 25 4.43 -26.37 5.29
C HIS A 25 4.21 -26.94 3.87
N GLN A 26 3.30 -27.91 3.71
CA GLN A 26 3.06 -28.56 2.41
C GLN A 26 2.45 -27.59 1.40
N LEU A 27 1.62 -26.65 1.88
CA LEU A 27 1.06 -25.61 1.03
C LEU A 27 2.11 -24.54 0.71
N CYS A 28 2.96 -24.19 1.67
CA CYS A 28 4.08 -23.26 1.43
C CYS A 28 5.07 -23.82 0.40
N GLU A 29 5.38 -25.11 0.45
CA GLU A 29 6.21 -25.80 -0.53
C GLU A 29 5.67 -25.65 -1.96
N LYS A 30 4.36 -25.91 -2.13
CA LYS A 30 3.68 -25.72 -3.43
C LYS A 30 3.71 -24.27 -3.90
N VAL A 31 3.56 -23.31 -2.98
CA VAL A 31 3.65 -21.88 -3.30
C VAL A 31 5.06 -21.52 -3.75
N ILE A 32 6.09 -21.95 -3.02
CA ILE A 32 7.50 -21.67 -3.34
C ILE A 32 7.89 -22.30 -4.68
N LEU A 33 7.57 -23.58 -4.91
CA LEU A 33 7.85 -24.25 -6.18
C LEU A 33 7.16 -23.58 -7.37
N ARG A 34 5.92 -23.11 -7.19
CA ARG A 34 5.23 -22.38 -8.26
C ARG A 34 5.90 -21.04 -8.57
N ARG A 35 6.42 -20.35 -7.56
CA ARG A 35 7.15 -19.08 -7.73
C ARG A 35 8.58 -19.29 -8.25
N SER A 36 9.18 -20.42 -7.92
CA SER A 36 10.57 -20.76 -8.22
C SER A 36 10.69 -22.27 -8.48
N PRO A 37 10.36 -22.73 -9.70
CA PRO A 37 10.30 -24.16 -10.03
C PRO A 37 11.64 -24.90 -9.90
N ALA A 38 12.76 -24.17 -9.97
CA ALA A 38 14.11 -24.70 -9.86
C ALA A 38 14.66 -24.68 -8.42
N MET A 39 13.82 -24.48 -7.40
CA MET A 39 14.26 -24.46 -6.00
C MET A 39 14.84 -25.82 -5.59
N PRO A 40 16.09 -25.89 -5.08
CA PRO A 40 16.68 -27.15 -4.60
C PRO A 40 15.88 -27.76 -3.45
N GLU A 41 15.76 -29.09 -3.40
CA GLU A 41 14.94 -29.81 -2.42
C GLU A 41 15.32 -29.47 -0.96
N GLY A 42 16.62 -29.36 -0.66
CA GLY A 42 17.10 -28.98 0.67
C GLY A 42 16.68 -27.56 1.08
N ALA A 43 16.81 -26.58 0.18
CA ALA A 43 16.38 -25.21 0.41
C ALA A 43 14.86 -25.09 0.47
N LEU A 44 14.15 -25.87 -0.35
CA LEU A 44 12.70 -25.88 -0.42
C LEU A 44 12.06 -26.28 0.91
N ALA A 45 12.52 -27.36 1.54
CA ALA A 45 11.97 -27.84 2.81
C ALA A 45 12.18 -26.82 3.94
N GLU A 46 13.38 -26.24 4.05
CA GLU A 46 13.70 -25.22 5.06
C GLU A 46 12.87 -23.94 4.84
N LYS A 47 12.78 -23.45 3.61
CA LYS A 47 11.98 -22.26 3.27
C LYS A 47 10.50 -22.50 3.49
N ALA A 48 9.96 -23.65 3.11
CA ALA A 48 8.55 -23.98 3.31
C ALA A 48 8.19 -24.03 4.81
N ALA A 49 9.05 -24.62 5.64
CA ALA A 49 8.89 -24.59 7.09
C ALA A 49 8.98 -23.16 7.63
N GLY A 50 10.01 -22.41 7.26
CA GLY A 50 10.22 -21.03 7.70
C GLY A 50 9.07 -20.09 7.35
N MET A 51 8.54 -20.20 6.12
CA MET A 51 7.36 -19.46 5.68
C MET A 51 6.13 -19.82 6.52
N ALA A 52 5.86 -21.11 6.73
CA ALA A 52 4.72 -21.56 7.51
C ALA A 52 4.77 -21.08 8.98
N TRP A 53 5.96 -21.07 9.58
CA TRP A 53 6.20 -20.53 10.91
C TRP A 53 5.97 -19.02 10.96
N ALA A 54 6.54 -18.26 10.03
CA ALA A 54 6.36 -16.82 9.95
C ALA A 54 4.87 -16.45 9.77
N VAL A 55 4.14 -17.16 8.90
CA VAL A 55 2.68 -16.97 8.75
C VAL A 55 1.95 -17.30 10.05
N ARG A 56 2.30 -18.39 10.74
CA ARG A 56 1.66 -18.75 12.01
C ARG A 56 1.87 -17.68 13.07
N SER A 57 3.08 -17.13 13.16
CA SER A 57 3.38 -16.00 14.04
C SER A 57 2.60 -14.75 13.65
N ALA A 58 2.52 -14.42 12.35
CA ALA A 58 1.75 -13.29 11.86
C ALA A 58 0.27 -13.40 12.25
N VAL A 59 -0.35 -14.55 12.00
CA VAL A 59 -1.75 -14.83 12.36
C VAL A 59 -1.94 -14.75 13.88
N GLY A 60 -1.04 -15.33 14.67
CA GLY A 60 -1.12 -15.28 16.14
C GLY A 60 -1.11 -13.85 16.69
N TYR A 61 -0.24 -12.99 16.16
CA TYR A 61 -0.26 -11.57 16.50
C TYR A 61 -1.56 -10.90 16.06
N TRP A 62 -1.99 -11.11 14.81
CA TRP A 62 -3.18 -10.45 14.27
C TRP A 62 -4.47 -10.80 15.03
N GLU A 63 -4.63 -12.06 15.41
CA GLU A 63 -5.82 -12.57 16.11
C GLU A 63 -5.78 -12.33 17.62
N THR A 64 -4.78 -11.62 18.14
CA THR A 64 -4.72 -11.30 19.58
C THR A 64 -5.93 -10.46 19.97
N LYS A 65 -6.91 -11.09 20.62
CA LYS A 65 -8.23 -10.51 21.00
C LYS A 65 -8.18 -9.60 22.22
N SER A 66 -7.12 -9.71 23.03
CA SER A 66 -7.07 -9.16 24.38
C SER A 66 -6.06 -8.02 24.51
N GLY A 67 -6.56 -6.78 24.46
CA GLY A 67 -5.84 -5.60 24.90
C GLY A 67 -6.43 -4.30 24.37
N GLY A 68 -6.15 -3.18 25.04
CA GLY A 68 -6.53 -1.84 24.59
C GLY A 68 -5.82 -1.44 23.29
N LEU A 69 -6.03 -0.19 22.87
CA LEU A 69 -5.51 0.34 21.60
C LEU A 69 -3.99 0.10 21.43
N ASN A 70 -3.21 0.28 22.50
CA ASN A 70 -1.77 0.01 22.51
C ASN A 70 -1.44 -1.43 22.07
N ALA A 71 -2.07 -2.43 22.68
CA ALA A 71 -1.84 -3.84 22.35
C ALA A 71 -2.24 -4.15 20.90
N ARG A 72 -3.30 -3.52 20.40
CA ARG A 72 -3.71 -3.65 18.99
C ARG A 72 -2.67 -3.09 18.05
N VAL A 73 -2.18 -1.87 18.27
CA VAL A 73 -1.10 -1.29 17.45
C VAL A 73 0.13 -2.20 17.41
N LEU A 74 0.59 -2.65 18.59
CA LEU A 74 1.79 -3.48 18.69
C LEU A 74 1.65 -4.83 18.00
N SER A 75 0.52 -5.51 18.24
CA SER A 75 0.25 -6.80 17.61
C SER A 75 0.20 -6.67 16.09
N ARG A 76 -0.47 -5.65 15.53
CA ARG A 76 -0.54 -5.44 14.07
C ARG A 76 0.84 -5.12 13.48
N TYR A 77 1.66 -4.32 14.17
CA TYR A 77 3.03 -4.09 13.75
C TYR A 77 3.85 -5.39 13.66
N TYR A 78 3.83 -6.20 14.73
CA TYR A 78 4.56 -7.48 14.72
C TYR A 78 3.97 -8.48 13.73
N ALA A 79 2.67 -8.44 13.48
CA ALA A 79 2.05 -9.24 12.43
C ALA A 79 2.60 -8.87 11.03
N LEU A 80 2.70 -7.58 10.70
CA LEU A 80 3.32 -7.13 9.44
C LEU A 80 4.81 -7.45 9.35
N LEU A 81 5.53 -7.37 10.47
CA LEU A 81 6.92 -7.82 10.53
C LEU A 81 7.02 -9.29 10.10
N GLN A 82 6.18 -10.16 10.66
CA GLN A 82 6.16 -11.58 10.32
C GLN A 82 5.70 -11.85 8.87
N VAL A 83 4.71 -11.09 8.36
CA VAL A 83 4.33 -11.18 6.94
C VAL A 83 5.49 -10.80 6.02
N SER A 84 6.22 -9.72 6.32
CA SER A 84 7.38 -9.31 5.50
C SER A 84 8.53 -10.32 5.55
N ILE A 85 8.66 -11.11 6.62
CA ILE A 85 9.57 -12.26 6.69
C ILE A 85 9.06 -13.38 5.77
N ALA A 86 7.79 -13.74 5.89
CA ALA A 86 7.18 -14.79 5.06
C ALA A 86 7.27 -14.46 3.56
N GLU A 87 7.08 -13.20 3.17
CA GLU A 87 7.24 -12.75 1.79
C GLU A 87 8.69 -12.88 1.30
N GLN A 88 9.68 -12.50 2.12
CA GLN A 88 11.09 -12.69 1.77
C GLN A 88 11.46 -14.16 1.62
N ILE A 89 10.93 -15.03 2.48
CA ILE A 89 11.12 -16.48 2.35
C ILE A 89 10.45 -16.99 1.07
N ALA A 90 9.27 -16.49 0.72
CA ALA A 90 8.59 -16.86 -0.52
C ALA A 90 9.26 -16.28 -1.78
N ALA A 91 10.22 -15.37 -1.65
CA ALA A 91 11.02 -14.90 -2.77
C ALA A 91 11.95 -16.01 -3.30
N GLY A 92 12.26 -15.95 -4.59
CA GLY A 92 12.97 -17.01 -5.31
C GLY A 92 14.46 -17.16 -5.01
N ASP A 93 14.97 -16.49 -3.98
CA ASP A 93 16.35 -16.61 -3.52
C ASP A 93 16.46 -17.79 -2.55
N GLU A 94 17.26 -18.80 -2.90
CA GLU A 94 17.49 -20.01 -2.09
C GLU A 94 18.06 -19.71 -0.71
N THR A 95 18.79 -18.59 -0.55
CA THR A 95 19.46 -18.23 0.71
C THR A 95 18.57 -17.50 1.69
N SER A 96 17.42 -16.98 1.22
CA SER A 96 16.42 -16.27 2.02
C SER A 96 15.60 -17.25 2.88
N THR A 97 16.23 -17.84 3.89
CA THR A 97 15.62 -18.72 4.90
C THR A 97 15.26 -17.95 6.16
N LEU A 98 14.42 -18.53 7.03
CA LEU A 98 14.01 -17.87 8.28
C LEU A 98 15.21 -17.46 9.16
N PRO A 99 16.22 -18.33 9.42
CA PRO A 99 17.41 -17.92 10.16
C PRO A 99 18.19 -16.77 9.51
N SER A 100 18.29 -16.75 8.17
CA SER A 100 19.01 -15.69 7.46
C SER A 100 18.34 -14.32 7.65
N ILE A 101 17.01 -14.26 7.53
CA ILE A 101 16.23 -13.04 7.62
C ILE A 101 16.15 -12.57 9.08
N GLN A 102 16.07 -13.50 10.04
CA GLN A 102 16.08 -13.16 11.47
C GLN A 102 17.33 -12.39 11.88
N ARG A 103 18.51 -12.67 11.31
CA ARG A 103 19.72 -11.88 11.56
C ARG A 103 19.55 -10.40 11.23
N HIS A 104 18.75 -10.06 10.21
CA HIS A 104 18.43 -8.67 9.90
C HIS A 104 17.52 -8.03 10.95
N THR A 105 16.58 -8.80 11.51
CA THR A 105 15.73 -8.31 12.62
C THR A 105 16.53 -8.08 13.91
N GLU A 106 17.54 -8.92 14.18
CA GLU A 106 18.45 -8.78 15.33
C GLU A 106 19.33 -7.53 15.24
N GLN A 107 19.68 -7.11 14.02
CA GLN A 107 20.37 -5.83 13.77
C GLN A 107 19.47 -4.60 13.96
N GLY A 108 18.18 -4.80 14.21
CA GLY A 108 17.16 -3.78 14.37
C GLY A 108 16.18 -3.74 13.21
N HIS A 109 15.06 -3.03 13.39
CA HIS A 109 13.96 -3.03 12.42
C HIS A 109 14.27 -2.24 11.12
N GLY A 110 15.37 -1.49 11.06
CA GLY A 110 15.79 -0.73 9.87
C GLY A 110 15.04 0.58 9.62
N LEU A 111 14.26 1.03 10.61
CA LEU A 111 13.58 2.32 10.65
C LEU A 111 13.99 3.07 11.92
N PHE A 112 13.84 4.39 11.91
CA PHE A 112 13.98 5.23 13.09
C PHE A 112 13.00 6.39 13.06
N THR A 113 12.72 6.96 14.23
CA THR A 113 11.88 8.16 14.36
C THR A 113 12.66 9.30 14.99
N ILE A 114 12.26 10.51 14.65
CA ILE A 114 12.76 11.76 15.20
C ILE A 114 11.63 12.80 15.24
N ALA A 115 11.53 13.53 16.35
CA ALA A 115 10.60 14.65 16.47
C ALA A 115 11.27 15.94 16.00
N ALA A 116 10.56 16.73 15.19
CA ALA A 116 10.90 18.10 14.90
C ALA A 116 10.35 19.02 16.00
N ASP A 117 11.05 20.13 16.25
CA ASP A 117 10.61 21.17 17.19
C ASP A 117 9.49 22.06 16.60
N THR A 118 9.19 21.88 15.32
CA THR A 118 8.18 22.63 14.56
C THR A 118 6.92 21.80 14.41
N GLU A 119 5.75 22.44 14.52
CA GLU A 119 4.40 21.83 14.37
C GLU A 119 4.01 20.86 15.51
N GLY A 120 2.73 20.48 15.54
CA GLY A 120 2.19 19.48 16.47
C GLY A 120 2.31 18.05 15.94
N PHE A 121 2.10 17.07 16.82
CA PHE A 121 1.92 15.68 16.41
C PHE A 121 0.62 15.53 15.61
N PRO A 122 0.56 14.72 14.53
CA PRO A 122 1.60 13.83 14.00
C PRO A 122 2.51 14.42 12.93
N ALA A 123 2.38 15.72 12.60
CA ALA A 123 3.14 16.35 11.51
C ALA A 123 4.64 16.51 11.85
N ASN A 124 4.95 16.76 13.13
CA ASN A 124 6.32 16.88 13.61
C ASN A 124 7.04 15.53 13.83
N TYR A 125 6.34 14.40 13.72
CA TYR A 125 6.90 13.08 13.99
C TYR A 125 7.41 12.46 12.70
N LEU A 126 8.73 12.46 12.51
CA LEU A 126 9.38 12.09 11.26
C LEU A 126 9.94 10.67 11.33
N ILE A 127 9.85 9.94 10.23
CA ILE A 127 10.35 8.59 10.06
C ILE A 127 11.47 8.60 9.02
N GLY A 128 12.55 7.88 9.31
CA GLY A 128 13.65 7.62 8.39
C GLY A 128 13.95 6.12 8.29
N CYS A 129 14.58 5.72 7.18
CA CYS A 129 15.05 4.36 6.95
C CYS A 129 16.56 4.27 7.13
N MET A 130 17.07 3.20 7.75
CA MET A 130 18.50 2.91 7.81
C MET A 130 18.90 1.99 6.65
N LYS A 131 20.16 2.02 6.19
CA LYS A 131 20.68 1.05 5.21
C LYS A 131 20.85 -0.36 5.77
N SER A 132 20.77 -0.50 7.10
CA SER A 132 20.86 -1.76 7.85
C SER A 132 19.52 -2.14 8.48
N GLY A 133 19.42 -3.38 8.96
CA GLY A 133 18.24 -3.90 9.63
C GLY A 133 17.19 -4.46 8.68
N HIS A 134 16.11 -4.97 9.27
CA HIS A 134 15.07 -5.73 8.56
C HIS A 134 14.41 -4.98 7.41
N PHE A 135 13.95 -3.75 7.64
CA PHE A 135 13.22 -2.99 6.61
C PHE A 135 14.07 -2.70 5.37
N ALA A 136 15.38 -2.47 5.54
CA ALA A 136 16.30 -2.28 4.42
C ALA A 136 16.46 -3.56 3.59
N ALA A 137 16.62 -4.71 4.25
CA ALA A 137 16.70 -6.02 3.58
C ALA A 137 15.38 -6.35 2.85
N TYR A 138 14.25 -6.14 3.51
CA TYR A 138 12.92 -6.31 2.93
C TYR A 138 12.72 -5.42 1.69
N SER A 139 13.09 -4.15 1.78
CA SER A 139 12.98 -3.19 0.68
C SER A 139 13.83 -3.60 -0.53
N LYS A 140 15.03 -4.16 -0.31
CA LYS A 140 15.88 -4.70 -1.39
C LYS A 140 15.24 -5.90 -2.07
N THR A 141 14.64 -6.82 -1.31
CA THR A 141 13.88 -7.96 -1.87
C THR A 141 12.73 -7.49 -2.76
N ARG A 142 12.11 -6.35 -2.41
CA ARG A 142 11.06 -5.68 -3.20
C ARG A 142 11.58 -4.77 -4.32
N LYS A 143 12.90 -4.70 -4.52
CA LYS A 143 13.57 -3.84 -5.51
C LYS A 143 13.28 -2.35 -5.34
N LEU A 144 13.01 -1.91 -4.11
CA LEU A 144 12.87 -0.48 -3.80
C LEU A 144 14.24 0.21 -3.86
N PRO A 145 14.30 1.51 -4.24
CA PRO A 145 15.56 2.25 -4.38
C PRO A 145 16.10 2.72 -3.02
N VAL A 146 16.44 1.76 -2.13
CA VAL A 146 16.84 2.02 -0.73
C VAL A 146 17.94 3.06 -0.61
N ASP A 147 18.96 3.01 -1.46
CA ASP A 147 20.08 3.96 -1.41
C ASP A 147 19.68 5.42 -1.69
N GLY A 148 18.53 5.65 -2.34
CA GLY A 148 18.01 6.98 -2.60
C GLY A 148 17.44 7.68 -1.36
N PHE A 149 17.00 6.92 -0.35
CA PHE A 149 16.30 7.46 0.82
C PHE A 149 16.83 6.99 2.18
N ALA A 150 17.60 5.91 2.24
CA ALA A 150 18.09 5.36 3.49
C ALA A 150 19.36 6.07 4.01
N PHE A 151 19.51 6.08 5.32
CA PHE A 151 20.61 6.69 6.04
C PHE A 151 21.63 5.65 6.49
N ASP A 152 22.92 5.99 6.45
CA ASP A 152 23.99 5.13 6.97
C ASP A 152 23.94 5.01 8.49
N ARG A 153 23.41 6.04 9.18
CA ARG A 153 23.25 6.08 10.63
C ARG A 153 21.96 6.76 11.04
N ARG A 154 21.44 6.38 12.20
CA ARG A 154 20.30 7.06 12.82
C ARG A 154 20.65 8.53 13.12
N LEU A 155 19.78 9.43 12.72
CA LEU A 155 19.89 10.86 13.04
C LEU A 155 19.47 11.13 14.48
N ARG A 156 20.15 12.10 15.12
CA ARG A 156 19.84 12.58 16.48
C ARG A 156 19.03 13.88 16.49
N LYS A 157 19.13 14.66 15.42
CA LYS A 157 18.46 15.95 15.21
C LYS A 157 17.94 16.02 13.78
N VAL A 158 16.88 16.79 13.57
CA VAL A 158 16.30 16.97 12.23
C VAL A 158 17.32 17.73 11.38
N PRO A 159 17.68 17.23 10.19
CA PRO A 159 18.60 17.90 9.28
C PRO A 159 17.92 19.12 8.63
N THR A 160 18.71 20.11 8.24
CA THR A 160 18.24 21.36 7.60
C THR A 160 18.46 21.38 6.09
N ASP A 161 19.06 20.31 5.57
CA ASP A 161 19.66 20.16 4.26
C ASP A 161 18.92 19.08 3.45
N ALA A 162 19.49 18.67 2.30
CA ALA A 162 18.87 17.70 1.39
C ALA A 162 18.48 16.36 2.06
N GLU A 163 19.12 16.01 3.18
CA GLU A 163 18.76 14.86 4.00
C GLU A 163 17.32 14.94 4.56
N ARG A 164 16.77 16.15 4.77
CA ARG A 164 15.41 16.36 5.27
C ARG A 164 14.35 15.77 4.33
N ALA A 165 14.59 15.80 3.02
CA ALA A 165 13.69 15.25 2.02
C ALA A 165 13.57 13.72 2.09
N ARG A 166 14.53 13.06 2.75
CA ARG A 166 14.50 11.60 3.01
C ARG A 166 13.72 11.23 4.27
N LEU A 167 13.25 12.21 5.04
CA LEU A 167 12.39 11.99 6.19
C LEU A 167 10.93 12.27 5.81
N VAL A 168 10.02 11.38 6.21
CA VAL A 168 8.58 11.52 5.94
C VAL A 168 7.84 11.68 7.27
N SER A 169 6.90 12.62 7.37
CA SER A 169 6.12 12.77 8.60
C SER A 169 5.05 11.69 8.72
N LEU A 170 4.65 11.36 9.96
CA LEU A 170 3.57 10.43 10.22
C LEU A 170 2.23 10.94 9.68
N ALA A 171 1.99 12.25 9.75
CA ALA A 171 0.83 12.88 9.11
C ALA A 171 0.79 12.61 7.60
N ASP A 172 1.93 12.78 6.92
CA ASP A 172 2.05 12.55 5.49
C ASP A 172 1.88 11.08 5.10
N LEU A 173 2.33 10.15 5.92
CA LEU A 173 2.07 8.72 5.71
C LEU A 173 0.58 8.41 5.90
N LEU A 174 -0.07 8.91 6.95
CA LEU A 174 -1.50 8.68 7.17
C LEU A 174 -2.37 9.25 6.05
N ARG A 175 -2.02 10.43 5.52
CA ARG A 175 -2.68 11.05 4.36
C ARG A 175 -2.58 10.22 3.08
N ARG A 176 -1.58 9.34 2.96
CA ARG A 176 -1.38 8.45 1.80
C ARG A 176 -2.21 7.17 1.86
N VAL A 177 -2.84 6.86 3.00
CA VAL A 177 -3.68 5.66 3.14
C VAL A 177 -4.97 5.90 2.36
N PRO A 178 -5.22 5.16 1.26
CA PRO A 178 -6.38 5.40 0.40
C PRO A 178 -7.71 5.33 1.13
N GLU A 179 -7.84 4.41 2.08
CA GLU A 179 -9.04 4.22 2.88
C GLU A 179 -9.31 5.35 3.89
N LEU A 180 -8.33 6.21 4.17
CA LEU A 180 -8.48 7.38 5.04
C LEU A 180 -8.74 8.68 4.26
N GLN A 181 -8.83 8.59 2.92
CA GLN A 181 -8.92 9.76 2.05
C GLN A 181 -10.09 10.69 2.42
N SER A 182 -11.27 10.12 2.74
CA SER A 182 -12.49 10.89 3.05
C SER A 182 -12.43 11.66 4.37
N VAL A 183 -11.56 11.24 5.28
CA VAL A 183 -11.42 11.82 6.63
C VAL A 183 -10.12 12.60 6.79
N ALA A 184 -9.23 12.59 5.80
CA ALA A 184 -7.93 13.24 5.89
C ALA A 184 -8.02 14.75 6.18
N GLN A 185 -8.97 15.45 5.55
CA GLN A 185 -9.15 16.88 5.79
C GLN A 185 -9.70 17.18 7.18
N GLU A 186 -10.55 16.31 7.72
CA GLU A 186 -11.08 16.43 9.09
C GLU A 186 -9.97 16.28 10.14
N TYR A 187 -9.12 15.26 10.02
CA TYR A 187 -8.09 14.98 11.03
C TYR A 187 -6.81 15.81 10.87
N PHE A 188 -6.46 16.23 9.66
CA PHE A 188 -5.18 16.91 9.39
C PHE A 188 -5.32 18.35 8.89
N GLY A 189 -6.55 18.82 8.62
CA GLY A 189 -6.79 20.16 8.09
C GLY A 189 -6.25 20.37 6.66
N THR A 190 -5.93 19.29 5.93
CA THR A 190 -5.33 19.34 4.59
C THR A 190 -5.81 18.19 3.70
N TYR A 191 -5.63 18.33 2.38
CA TYR A 191 -6.01 17.32 1.39
C TYR A 191 -5.24 15.99 1.59
N PRO A 192 -5.81 14.83 1.24
CA PRO A 192 -5.11 13.54 1.28
C PRO A 192 -3.94 13.50 0.27
N LEU A 193 -3.09 12.49 0.39
CA LEU A 193 -1.98 12.20 -0.53
C LEU A 193 -2.19 10.86 -1.24
N SER A 194 -3.47 10.49 -1.38
CA SER A 194 -3.98 9.41 -2.20
C SER A 194 -5.29 9.88 -2.81
N PHE A 195 -5.52 9.58 -4.08
CA PHE A 195 -6.62 10.17 -4.84
C PHE A 195 -7.34 9.09 -5.62
N HIS A 196 -8.66 9.04 -5.49
CA HIS A 196 -9.51 8.38 -6.47
C HIS A 196 -9.27 9.01 -7.84
N VAL A 197 -9.09 8.16 -8.84
CA VAL A 197 -8.90 8.59 -10.22
C VAL A 197 -9.88 7.88 -11.14
N GLY A 198 -10.35 8.61 -12.14
CA GLY A 198 -11.20 8.10 -13.20
C GLY A 198 -10.77 8.69 -14.53
N LYS A 199 -11.01 7.95 -15.61
CA LYS A 199 -10.91 8.54 -16.94
C LYS A 199 -12.02 9.57 -17.09
N ARG A 200 -11.67 10.79 -17.52
CA ARG A 200 -12.63 11.82 -17.92
C ARG A 200 -12.89 11.66 -19.40
N HIS A 201 -14.16 11.56 -19.77
CA HIS A 201 -14.58 11.49 -21.16
C HIS A 201 -14.82 12.90 -21.70
N ASP A 202 -14.19 13.21 -22.83
CA ASP A 202 -14.35 14.51 -23.50
C ASP A 202 -15.61 14.55 -24.39
N SER A 203 -16.21 13.38 -24.66
CA SER A 203 -17.47 13.27 -25.40
C SER A 203 -18.29 12.05 -24.97
N GLU A 204 -19.61 12.11 -25.19
CA GLU A 204 -20.51 10.97 -24.99
C GLU A 204 -20.12 9.77 -25.86
N LEU A 205 -19.59 10.01 -27.06
CA LEU A 205 -19.09 8.94 -27.94
C LEU A 205 -17.92 8.19 -27.30
N GLU A 206 -16.98 8.91 -26.68
CA GLU A 206 -15.85 8.29 -25.99
C GLU A 206 -16.32 7.45 -24.80
N HIS A 207 -17.28 7.97 -24.04
CA HIS A 207 -17.90 7.26 -22.92
C HIS A 207 -18.59 5.97 -23.38
N GLN A 208 -19.36 6.01 -24.47
CA GLN A 208 -20.03 4.84 -25.04
C GLN A 208 -19.03 3.80 -25.58
N LEU A 209 -17.98 4.24 -26.26
CA LEU A 209 -16.94 3.35 -26.79
C LEU A 209 -16.22 2.59 -25.66
N ASP A 210 -15.87 3.30 -24.57
CA ASP A 210 -15.27 2.68 -23.39
C ASP A 210 -16.22 1.67 -22.70
N GLN A 211 -17.53 1.95 -22.61
CA GLN A 211 -18.51 1.01 -22.06
C GLN A 211 -18.64 -0.27 -22.89
N ILE A 212 -18.46 -0.18 -24.20
CA ILE A 212 -18.45 -1.31 -25.13
C ILE A 212 -17.06 -2.01 -25.12
N GLY A 213 -16.10 -1.49 -24.34
CA GLY A 213 -14.74 -2.02 -24.22
C GLY A 213 -13.85 -1.72 -25.43
N SER A 214 -14.23 -0.74 -26.25
CA SER A 214 -13.49 -0.35 -27.46
C SER A 214 -12.77 0.97 -27.22
N SER A 215 -11.43 1.01 -27.24
CA SER A 215 -10.74 2.31 -27.31
C SER A 215 -11.12 3.00 -28.64
N THR A 216 -11.28 4.32 -28.68
CA THR A 216 -11.67 5.03 -29.92
C THR A 216 -10.76 4.72 -31.09
N ILE A 217 -9.46 4.50 -30.84
CA ILE A 217 -8.49 4.08 -31.84
C ILE A 217 -8.61 2.58 -32.16
N GLY A 218 -8.83 1.71 -31.17
CA GLY A 218 -9.08 0.27 -31.35
C GLY A 218 -10.45 -0.10 -31.95
N SER A 219 -11.38 0.86 -31.99
CA SER A 219 -12.68 0.76 -32.67
C SER A 219 -12.55 1.05 -34.17
N LEU A 220 -11.68 2.01 -34.52
CA LEU A 220 -11.40 2.38 -35.92
C LEU A 220 -10.38 1.43 -36.59
N TYR A 221 -9.53 0.77 -35.80
CA TYR A 221 -8.50 -0.15 -36.25
C TYR A 221 -8.51 -1.40 -35.36
N ASP A 222 -8.42 -2.61 -35.92
CA ASP A 222 -8.32 -3.84 -35.12
C ASP A 222 -7.17 -3.67 -34.11
N ALA A 223 -7.47 -3.77 -32.81
CA ALA A 223 -6.50 -3.59 -31.73
C ALA A 223 -5.27 -4.50 -31.85
N LYS A 224 -5.38 -5.61 -32.60
CA LYS A 224 -4.24 -6.49 -32.94
C LYS A 224 -3.37 -5.98 -34.09
N THR A 225 -3.88 -5.08 -34.91
CA THR A 225 -3.21 -4.47 -36.08
C THR A 225 -2.59 -3.10 -35.77
N LEU A 226 -2.99 -2.44 -34.69
CA LEU A 226 -2.29 -1.27 -34.16
C LEU A 226 -0.91 -1.70 -33.67
N THR A 227 0.13 -1.18 -34.31
CA THR A 227 1.49 -1.39 -33.84
C THR A 227 1.64 -0.87 -32.41
N PRO A 228 2.26 -1.62 -31.48
CA PRO A 228 2.53 -1.18 -30.11
C PRO A 228 3.41 0.10 -30.00
N ALA A 229 3.84 0.66 -31.12
CA ALA A 229 4.60 1.91 -31.21
C ALA A 229 3.72 3.18 -31.21
N LEU A 230 2.40 3.07 -31.37
CA LEU A 230 1.49 4.22 -31.33
C LEU A 230 1.11 4.53 -29.88
N ASN A 231 1.55 5.68 -29.37
CA ASN A 231 1.13 6.21 -28.08
C ASN A 231 -0.13 7.07 -28.24
N THR A 232 -0.99 7.01 -27.24
CA THR A 232 -2.16 7.88 -27.07
C THR A 232 -2.11 8.52 -25.68
N THR A 233 -2.93 9.55 -25.48
CA THR A 233 -3.05 10.24 -24.19
C THR A 233 -4.48 10.09 -23.69
N SER A 234 -4.65 9.68 -22.43
CA SER A 234 -5.93 9.67 -21.73
C SER A 234 -6.03 10.83 -20.75
N SER A 235 -7.19 11.49 -20.73
CA SER A 235 -7.58 12.49 -19.73
C SER A 235 -7.99 11.79 -18.43
N ILE A 236 -7.25 11.99 -17.35
CA ILE A 236 -7.50 11.36 -16.04
C ILE A 236 -7.85 12.43 -15.01
N ALA A 237 -9.05 12.35 -14.43
CA ALA A 237 -9.51 13.25 -13.38
C ALA A 237 -9.19 12.69 -11.98
N ILE A 238 -8.82 13.59 -11.07
CA ILE A 238 -8.85 13.34 -9.62
C ILE A 238 -10.27 13.57 -9.13
N CYS A 239 -10.86 12.55 -8.50
CA CYS A 239 -12.20 12.58 -7.95
C CYS A 239 -12.15 12.85 -6.43
N PRO A 240 -12.39 14.10 -5.98
CA PRO A 240 -12.34 14.43 -4.56
C PRO A 240 -13.48 13.78 -3.76
N VAL A 241 -13.14 13.33 -2.55
CA VAL A 241 -14.10 12.76 -1.59
C VAL A 241 -13.83 13.41 -0.24
N GLY A 242 -14.64 14.39 0.16
CA GLY A 242 -14.46 15.08 1.44
C GLY A 242 -13.30 16.08 1.49
N TYR A 243 -12.70 16.43 0.34
CA TYR A 243 -11.65 17.44 0.26
C TYR A 243 -11.72 18.28 -1.01
N LYS A 244 -10.92 19.35 -1.08
CA LYS A 244 -10.68 20.12 -2.30
C LYS A 244 -9.20 20.08 -2.66
N ILE A 245 -8.92 19.94 -3.94
CA ILE A 245 -7.57 20.04 -4.51
C ILE A 245 -7.67 20.73 -5.86
N THR A 246 -6.71 21.59 -6.16
CA THR A 246 -6.59 22.31 -7.43
C THR A 246 -5.58 21.64 -8.35
N ALA A 247 -5.66 21.91 -9.65
CA ALA A 247 -4.66 21.48 -10.62
C ALA A 247 -3.24 21.94 -10.27
N GLN A 248 -3.07 23.16 -9.74
CA GLN A 248 -1.77 23.64 -9.28
C GLN A 248 -1.19 22.76 -8.17
N GLN A 249 -2.02 22.42 -7.19
CA GLN A 249 -1.62 21.52 -6.10
C GLN A 249 -1.33 20.12 -6.62
N ALA A 250 -2.16 19.58 -7.52
CA ALA A 250 -1.93 18.25 -8.11
C ALA A 250 -0.62 18.18 -8.91
N ASN A 251 -0.28 19.22 -9.68
CA ASN A 251 1.00 19.31 -10.42
C ASN A 251 2.23 19.41 -9.51
N ALA A 252 2.07 19.87 -8.26
CA ALA A 252 3.16 19.91 -7.29
C ALA A 252 3.45 18.54 -6.65
N LEU A 253 2.57 17.55 -6.87
CA LEU A 253 2.73 16.19 -6.39
C LEU A 253 3.48 15.36 -7.44
N ASP A 254 4.28 14.41 -6.97
CA ASP A 254 5.01 13.49 -7.83
C ASP A 254 4.11 12.33 -8.34
N LEU A 255 2.95 12.69 -8.90
CA LEU A 255 2.02 11.72 -9.47
C LEU A 255 2.48 11.29 -10.87
N PRO A 256 2.17 10.05 -11.30
CA PRO A 256 2.46 9.59 -12.67
C PRO A 256 1.66 10.34 -13.74
N ILE A 257 0.47 10.86 -13.38
CA ILE A 257 -0.35 11.72 -14.25
C ILE A 257 0.26 13.13 -14.25
N LYS A 258 0.41 13.75 -15.43
CA LYS A 258 1.09 15.05 -15.60
C LYS A 258 0.16 16.11 -16.18
N ARG A 259 0.58 17.38 -16.15
CA ARG A 259 -0.13 18.52 -16.77
C ARG A 259 -1.60 18.64 -16.32
N PHE A 260 -1.83 18.65 -15.01
CA PHE A 260 -3.18 18.88 -14.50
C PHE A 260 -3.69 20.27 -14.84
N GLU A 261 -4.96 20.33 -15.24
CA GLU A 261 -5.75 21.55 -15.45
C GLU A 261 -7.11 21.40 -14.76
N ASP A 262 -7.64 22.48 -14.20
CA ASP A 262 -8.97 22.47 -13.60
C ASP A 262 -10.01 22.53 -14.73
N ARG A 263 -10.73 21.43 -14.94
CA ARG A 263 -11.71 21.28 -16.02
C ARG A 263 -13.08 20.95 -15.47
N GLU A 264 -14.11 21.51 -16.07
CA GLU A 264 -15.49 21.14 -15.75
C GLU A 264 -15.80 19.73 -16.29
N ASP A 265 -16.29 18.88 -15.40
CA ASP A 265 -16.81 17.57 -15.73
C ASP A 265 -18.19 17.73 -16.40
N PRO A 266 -18.36 17.24 -17.64
CA PRO A 266 -19.56 17.52 -18.43
C PRO A 266 -20.84 16.85 -17.87
N PHE A 267 -20.71 15.86 -16.99
CA PHE A 267 -21.84 15.10 -16.45
C PHE A 267 -22.29 15.62 -15.09
N THR A 268 -21.34 16.07 -14.26
CA THR A 268 -21.59 16.51 -12.89
C THR A 268 -21.55 18.03 -12.74
N GLY A 269 -20.98 18.76 -13.70
CA GLY A 269 -20.72 20.20 -13.61
C GLY A 269 -19.65 20.58 -12.58
N GLN A 270 -18.95 19.58 -12.01
CA GLN A 270 -17.90 19.83 -11.03
C GLN A 270 -16.59 20.18 -11.73
N VAL A 271 -15.87 21.17 -11.20
CA VAL A 271 -14.52 21.46 -11.67
C VAL A 271 -13.54 20.52 -10.97
N LEU A 272 -12.90 19.66 -11.76
CA LEU A 272 -11.99 18.61 -11.30
C LEU A 272 -10.60 18.81 -11.90
N PRO A 273 -9.52 18.64 -11.12
CA PRO A 273 -8.16 18.54 -11.67
C PRO A 273 -8.06 17.34 -12.60
N THR A 274 -7.86 17.62 -13.89
CA THR A 274 -7.72 16.63 -14.94
C THR A 274 -6.33 16.73 -15.53
N GLY A 275 -5.58 15.64 -15.47
CA GLY A 275 -4.25 15.54 -16.08
C GLY A 275 -4.23 14.55 -17.22
N GLU A 276 -3.05 14.37 -17.77
CA GLU A 276 -2.79 13.56 -18.95
C GLU A 276 -1.90 12.37 -18.59
N LEU A 277 -2.28 11.20 -19.11
CA LEU A 277 -1.51 9.97 -19.02
C LEU A 277 -1.23 9.44 -20.43
N GLU A 278 0.05 9.35 -20.78
CA GLU A 278 0.50 8.74 -22.03
C GLU A 278 0.61 7.21 -21.87
N HIS A 279 0.07 6.47 -22.83
CA HIS A 279 0.14 5.01 -22.87
C HIS A 279 0.02 4.46 -24.31
N PRO A 280 0.42 3.21 -24.59
CA PRO A 280 0.18 2.55 -25.86
C PRO A 280 -1.31 2.53 -26.22
N ALA A 281 -1.64 2.81 -27.49
CA ALA A 281 -3.02 2.93 -27.96
C ALA A 281 -3.81 1.61 -27.95
N ASN A 282 -3.10 0.48 -27.89
CA ASN A 282 -3.67 -0.88 -27.77
C ASN A 282 -3.86 -1.34 -26.32
N GLU A 283 -3.47 -0.53 -25.34
CA GLU A 283 -3.57 -0.83 -23.91
C GLU A 283 -4.51 0.16 -23.21
N HIS A 284 -5.08 -0.24 -22.08
CA HIS A 284 -5.98 0.61 -21.29
C HIS A 284 -5.17 1.48 -20.32
N TRP A 285 -5.55 2.75 -20.15
CA TRP A 285 -4.87 3.71 -19.26
C TRP A 285 -4.55 3.15 -17.87
N HIS A 286 -5.48 2.40 -17.26
CA HIS A 286 -5.34 1.85 -15.92
C HIS A 286 -4.26 0.75 -15.81
N GLN A 287 -3.76 0.22 -16.94
CA GLN A 287 -2.64 -0.73 -16.98
C GLN A 287 -1.29 -0.02 -16.80
N HIS A 288 -1.25 1.30 -17.02
CA HIS A 288 -0.05 2.14 -16.89
C HIS A 288 -0.06 3.00 -15.63
N LEU A 289 -1.01 2.75 -14.72
CA LEU A 289 -1.04 3.36 -13.40
C LEU A 289 -1.03 2.27 -12.33
N THR A 290 -0.19 2.46 -11.31
CA THR A 290 -0.30 1.68 -10.09
C THR A 290 -1.54 2.12 -9.33
N LEU A 291 -2.62 1.35 -9.47
CA LEU A 291 -3.87 1.61 -8.77
C LEU A 291 -4.03 0.66 -7.59
N HIS A 292 -4.38 1.23 -6.44
CA HIS A 292 -4.85 0.48 -5.28
C HIS A 292 -6.38 0.49 -5.24
N LYS A 293 -6.98 -0.63 -4.82
CA LYS A 293 -8.42 -0.75 -4.63
C LYS A 293 -8.70 -1.73 -3.50
N SER A 294 -9.68 -1.41 -2.66
CA SER A 294 -10.12 -2.29 -1.57
C SER A 294 -11.63 -2.19 -1.35
N GLY A 295 -12.16 -2.93 -0.37
CA GLY A 295 -13.57 -2.79 0.04
C GLY A 295 -13.87 -1.44 0.73
N TYR A 296 -12.84 -0.64 1.02
CA TYR A 296 -12.92 0.61 1.77
C TYR A 296 -12.52 1.83 0.93
N CYS A 297 -12.06 1.64 -0.31
CA CYS A 297 -11.74 2.74 -1.22
C CYS A 297 -11.97 2.36 -2.70
N GLY A 298 -12.22 3.36 -3.54
CA GLY A 298 -12.24 3.21 -4.99
C GLY A 298 -10.83 3.07 -5.57
N SER A 299 -10.75 3.01 -6.91
CA SER A 299 -9.46 2.97 -7.61
C SER A 299 -8.65 4.23 -7.31
N SER A 300 -7.57 4.07 -6.56
CA SER A 300 -6.78 5.15 -5.99
C SER A 300 -5.34 5.12 -6.50
N VAL A 301 -4.81 6.29 -6.84
CA VAL A 301 -3.37 6.50 -6.96
C VAL A 301 -2.81 7.02 -5.64
N VAL A 302 -1.65 6.55 -5.22
CA VAL A 302 -0.95 7.01 -4.01
C VAL A 302 0.19 7.92 -4.42
N VAL A 303 0.33 9.08 -3.80
CA VAL A 303 1.51 9.94 -4.00
C VAL A 303 2.72 9.20 -3.44
N PRO A 304 3.78 8.96 -4.23
CA PRO A 304 4.95 8.23 -3.76
C PRO A 304 5.58 8.87 -2.52
N PHE A 305 6.15 8.04 -1.66
CA PHE A 305 7.11 8.42 -0.63
C PHE A 305 8.32 7.50 -0.78
N TRP A 306 9.53 8.03 -0.63
CA TRP A 306 10.76 7.24 -0.87
C TRP A 306 10.82 6.57 -2.26
N GLY A 307 10.17 7.17 -3.26
CA GLY A 307 10.08 6.62 -4.61
C GLY A 307 9.19 5.38 -4.74
N THR A 308 8.31 5.12 -3.79
CA THR A 308 7.36 3.99 -3.81
C THR A 308 5.94 4.42 -3.45
N ASP A 309 4.97 3.77 -4.08
CA ASP A 309 3.52 3.84 -3.83
C ASP A 309 2.99 2.55 -3.18
N ASP A 310 3.90 1.69 -2.69
CA ASP A 310 3.60 0.38 -2.15
C ASP A 310 2.80 0.44 -0.84
N VAL A 311 1.50 0.12 -0.92
CA VAL A 311 0.54 0.26 0.19
C VAL A 311 0.92 -0.58 1.43
N PHE A 312 1.44 -1.78 1.28
CA PHE A 312 1.90 -2.54 2.45
C PHE A 312 3.10 -1.87 3.13
N THR A 313 4.06 -1.37 2.35
CA THR A 313 5.22 -0.63 2.88
C THR A 313 4.76 0.62 3.61
N LEU A 314 3.76 1.33 3.09
CA LEU A 314 3.11 2.45 3.77
C LEU A 314 2.59 2.02 5.16
N HIS A 315 1.76 0.99 5.22
CA HIS A 315 1.21 0.51 6.49
C HIS A 315 2.27 -0.03 7.45
N PHE A 316 3.31 -0.69 6.94
CA PHE A 316 4.44 -1.17 7.73
C PHE A 316 5.14 -0.02 8.44
N VAL A 317 5.43 1.07 7.72
CA VAL A 317 6.12 2.25 8.26
C VAL A 317 5.24 3.01 9.26
N ILE A 318 3.93 3.15 8.97
CA ILE A 318 2.97 3.76 9.91
C ILE A 318 2.89 2.96 11.21
N LEU A 319 2.69 1.64 11.13
CA LEU A 319 2.59 0.79 12.32
C LEU A 319 3.92 0.70 13.08
N TYR A 320 5.06 0.77 12.38
CA TYR A 320 6.35 0.94 13.04
C TYR A 320 6.37 2.22 13.88
N ALA A 321 6.01 3.37 13.31
CA ALA A 321 6.02 4.64 14.02
C ALA A 321 5.11 4.61 15.26
N PHE A 322 3.87 4.14 15.11
CA PHE A 322 2.96 3.99 16.25
C PHE A 322 3.45 2.97 17.28
N SER A 323 4.12 1.89 16.86
CA SER A 323 4.75 0.94 17.80
C SER A 323 5.81 1.61 18.67
N ILE A 324 6.50 2.64 18.17
CA ILE A 324 7.47 3.41 18.94
C ILE A 324 6.74 4.35 19.89
N VAL A 325 5.72 5.08 19.41
CA VAL A 325 4.91 5.97 20.23
C VAL A 325 4.31 5.22 21.42
N THR A 326 3.66 4.08 21.19
CA THR A 326 2.96 3.33 22.25
C THR A 326 3.89 2.70 23.28
N ARG A 327 5.15 2.40 22.93
CA ARG A 327 6.12 1.76 23.84
C ARG A 327 6.98 2.74 24.59
N TYR A 328 7.35 3.85 23.95
CA TYR A 328 8.44 4.70 24.42
C TYR A 328 8.02 6.14 24.70
N LEU A 329 6.81 6.57 24.32
CA LEU A 329 6.32 7.93 24.52
C LEU A 329 5.00 7.93 25.32
N PRO A 330 5.01 7.49 26.60
CA PRO A 330 3.79 7.33 27.38
C PRO A 330 3.00 8.63 27.58
N SER A 331 3.68 9.78 27.71
CA SER A 331 3.00 11.09 27.81
C SER A 331 2.27 11.46 26.53
N LEU A 332 2.90 11.26 25.36
CA LEU A 332 2.24 11.48 24.07
C LEU A 332 1.10 10.48 23.84
N TRP A 333 1.29 9.23 24.24
CA TRP A 333 0.25 8.21 24.14
C TRP A 333 -0.97 8.55 25.01
N HIS A 334 -0.76 9.05 26.22
CA HIS A 334 -1.83 9.58 27.07
C HIS A 334 -2.57 10.75 26.40
N GLU A 335 -1.86 11.70 25.79
CA GLU A 335 -2.50 12.78 25.04
C GLU A 335 -3.38 12.27 23.89
N ILE A 336 -2.97 11.17 23.23
CA ILE A 336 -3.75 10.52 22.17
C ILE A 336 -4.96 9.77 22.74
N GLU A 337 -4.82 9.08 23.88
CA GLU A 337 -5.92 8.27 24.40
C GLU A 337 -7.02 9.11 25.04
N ASP A 338 -6.66 10.06 25.89
CA ASP A 338 -7.60 10.78 26.75
C ASP A 338 -7.29 12.30 26.88
N GLY A 339 -6.32 12.83 26.12
CA GLY A 339 -5.89 14.23 26.18
C GLY A 339 -6.30 15.06 24.96
N THR A 340 -5.45 16.03 24.61
CA THR A 340 -5.76 17.01 23.54
C THR A 340 -5.67 16.43 22.13
N LEU A 341 -5.14 15.22 21.97
CA LEU A 341 -4.98 14.51 20.70
C LEU A 341 -5.97 13.34 20.57
N ASP A 342 -7.07 13.34 21.32
CA ASP A 342 -8.10 12.28 21.33
C ASP A 342 -8.71 11.96 19.95
N HIS A 343 -8.79 12.96 19.06
CA HIS A 343 -9.15 12.76 17.66
C HIS A 343 -8.24 11.73 16.97
N LEU A 344 -6.96 11.66 17.32
CA LEU A 344 -6.04 10.66 16.75
C LEU A 344 -6.31 9.25 17.27
N ARG A 345 -6.88 9.08 18.47
CA ARG A 345 -7.37 7.77 18.92
C ARG A 345 -8.52 7.29 18.05
N SER A 346 -9.49 8.14 17.75
CA SER A 346 -10.60 7.81 16.84
C SER A 346 -10.08 7.43 15.44
N LEU A 347 -9.13 8.22 14.91
CA LEU A 347 -8.47 7.91 13.64
C LEU A 347 -7.74 6.56 13.69
N LEU A 348 -7.01 6.26 14.77
CA LEU A 348 -6.29 5.00 14.94
C LEU A 348 -7.23 3.80 15.02
N GLU A 349 -8.36 3.92 15.70
CA GLU A 349 -9.37 2.86 15.76
C GLU A 349 -9.92 2.55 14.36
N HIS A 350 -10.24 3.59 13.57
CA HIS A 350 -10.66 3.44 12.18
C HIS A 350 -9.54 2.83 11.33
N TYR A 351 -8.31 3.36 11.42
CA TYR A 351 -7.14 2.85 10.70
C TYR A 351 -6.87 1.37 10.99
N LEU A 352 -7.02 0.93 12.23
CA LEU A 352 -6.81 -0.48 12.58
C LEU A 352 -7.88 -1.41 12.00
N VAL A 353 -9.12 -0.93 11.81
CA VAL A 353 -10.14 -1.69 11.06
C VAL A 353 -9.72 -1.87 9.60
N ILE A 354 -9.18 -0.83 8.98
CA ILE A 354 -8.64 -0.89 7.62
C ILE A 354 -7.49 -1.91 7.55
N VAL A 355 -6.54 -1.82 8.47
CA VAL A 355 -5.43 -2.79 8.59
C VAL A 355 -5.97 -4.21 8.66
N ASP A 356 -6.93 -4.47 9.54
CA ASP A 356 -7.48 -5.82 9.80
C ASP A 356 -8.27 -6.41 8.60
N ASN A 357 -8.73 -5.58 7.66
CA ASN A 357 -9.55 -6.02 6.53
C ASN A 357 -8.89 -5.89 5.15
N VAL A 358 -7.92 -4.99 4.98
CA VAL A 358 -7.27 -4.71 3.69
C VAL A 358 -5.94 -5.45 3.57
N LEU A 359 -5.09 -5.37 4.60
CA LEU A 359 -3.74 -5.95 4.55
C LEU A 359 -3.68 -7.47 4.40
N PRO A 360 -4.63 -8.28 4.93
CA PRO A 360 -4.58 -9.74 4.76
C PRO A 360 -4.60 -10.16 3.28
N LYS A 361 -5.36 -9.46 2.44
CA LYS A 361 -5.38 -9.70 0.99
C LYS A 361 -4.02 -9.36 0.36
N ILE A 362 -3.50 -8.16 0.66
CA ILE A 362 -2.21 -7.72 0.13
C ILE A 362 -1.08 -8.66 0.57
N ALA A 363 -1.09 -9.10 1.82
CA ALA A 363 -0.16 -10.07 2.38
C ALA A 363 -0.23 -11.41 1.64
N LEU A 364 -1.45 -11.92 1.40
CA LEU A 364 -1.68 -13.16 0.66
C LEU A 364 -1.11 -13.07 -0.76
N GLU A 365 -1.44 -12.02 -1.50
CA GLU A 365 -0.98 -11.81 -2.88
C GLU A 365 0.55 -11.73 -2.95
N ARG A 366 1.18 -11.04 -1.98
CA ARG A 366 2.64 -10.93 -1.88
C ARG A 366 3.33 -12.27 -1.63
N MET A 367 2.87 -12.99 -0.62
CA MET A 367 3.42 -14.30 -0.25
C MET A 367 3.23 -15.34 -1.35
N THR A 368 2.08 -15.33 -2.03
CA THR A 368 1.73 -16.36 -3.02
C THR A 368 2.18 -16.03 -4.44
N GLY A 369 2.29 -14.74 -4.78
CA GLY A 369 2.51 -14.25 -6.15
C GLY A 369 1.30 -14.39 -7.06
N ASP A 370 0.14 -14.66 -6.48
CA ASP A 370 -1.13 -14.73 -7.18
C ASP A 370 -1.88 -13.41 -6.98
N THR A 371 -2.72 -13.08 -7.97
CA THR A 371 -3.69 -12.00 -7.83
C THR A 371 -4.99 -12.59 -7.31
N VAL A 372 -5.58 -11.99 -6.29
CA VAL A 372 -6.78 -12.49 -5.63
C VAL A 372 -7.93 -11.54 -5.92
N TYR A 373 -8.97 -12.07 -6.56
CA TYR A 373 -10.23 -11.39 -6.82
C TYR A 373 -11.28 -11.96 -5.89
N ALA A 374 -11.56 -11.25 -4.78
CA ALA A 374 -12.63 -11.60 -3.87
C ALA A 374 -13.90 -10.86 -4.28
N VAL A 375 -14.94 -11.61 -4.64
CA VAL A 375 -16.19 -11.10 -5.19
C VAL A 375 -17.33 -11.49 -4.28
N GLN A 376 -18.14 -10.51 -3.89
CA GLN A 376 -19.32 -10.77 -3.06
C GLN A 376 -20.36 -11.54 -3.88
N ALA A 377 -20.97 -12.56 -3.27
CA ALA A 377 -22.03 -13.31 -3.92
C ALA A 377 -23.21 -12.38 -4.27
N GLY A 378 -23.80 -12.56 -5.45
CA GLY A 378 -24.87 -11.70 -5.95
C GLY A 378 -24.43 -10.34 -6.50
N SER A 379 -23.13 -10.03 -6.51
CA SER A 379 -22.62 -8.87 -7.26
C SER A 379 -22.67 -9.12 -8.77
N ILE A 380 -22.66 -8.05 -9.57
CA ILE A 380 -22.64 -8.10 -11.04
C ILE A 380 -21.48 -8.95 -11.59
N PHE A 381 -20.42 -9.13 -10.81
CA PHE A 381 -19.23 -9.91 -11.17
C PHE A 381 -19.22 -11.33 -10.59
N GLY A 382 -20.26 -11.73 -9.86
CA GLY A 382 -20.40 -13.09 -9.34
C GLY A 382 -20.95 -14.05 -10.40
N PRO A 383 -20.51 -15.32 -10.44
CA PRO A 383 -21.16 -16.35 -11.25
C PRO A 383 -22.60 -16.50 -10.75
N THR A 384 -23.55 -16.34 -11.67
CA THR A 384 -24.98 -16.56 -11.47
C THR A 384 -25.30 -18.03 -11.29
#